data_AF-A0A0P9D9E3-F1
#
_entry.id   AF-A0A0P9D9E3-F1
#
_cell.length_a   1.000
_cell.length_b   1.000
_cell.length_c   1.000
_cell.angle_alpha   90.00
_cell.angle_beta   90.00
_cell.angle_gamma   90.00
#
_symmetry.space_group_name_H-M   'P 1'
#
loop_
_entity.id
_entity.type
_entity.pdbx_description
1 polymer ?
#
loop_
_entity_poly.entity_id
_entity_poly.type
_entity_poly.pdbx_seq_one_letter_code
_entity_poly.pdbx_strand_id
1 'polypeptide(L)'
;MTEPRSITSNIDLLLDTLPLHIRQSIEDGPDDKENLLEIVMDLGRLPEARYRGRERFLSEREIMQEDIDYVIQRIGAFGEDNRAGIPRTLHRISAIRNRSGKVIGLTCRVGRAVLGTIAIIRDLVEAGRSLLLLGKPGVGKTTVARLL
;
A
#
# COMPACT_ATOMS: atom_id res chain seq x y z
N MET A 1 -19.78 8.50 21.95
CA MET A 1 -19.70 8.87 20.53
C MET A 1 -18.26 8.71 20.14
N THR A 2 -17.88 7.56 19.60
CA THR A 2 -16.48 7.25 19.27
C THR A 2 -16.36 7.39 17.76
N GLU A 3 -15.61 8.40 17.32
CA GLU A 3 -15.33 8.65 15.91
C GLU A 3 -14.78 7.38 15.23
N PRO A 4 -15.17 7.11 13.97
CA PRO A 4 -14.66 5.95 13.27
C PRO A 4 -13.15 6.13 13.14
N ARG A 5 -12.41 5.17 13.67
CA ARG A 5 -10.96 4.97 13.56
C ARG A 5 -10.57 5.04 12.07
N SER A 6 -10.35 6.26 11.59
CA SER A 6 -10.41 6.61 10.17
C SER A 6 -9.02 6.48 9.57
N ILE A 7 -8.90 5.67 8.50
CA ILE A 7 -7.85 5.71 7.46
C ILE A 7 -6.39 5.41 7.90
N THR A 8 -5.93 5.91 9.04
CA THR A 8 -4.56 5.87 9.56
C THR A 8 -4.09 4.45 9.88
N SER A 9 -4.99 3.54 10.28
CA SER A 9 -4.65 2.18 10.72
C SER A 9 -3.99 1.29 9.66
N ASN A 10 -4.09 1.62 8.36
CA ASN A 10 -3.60 0.75 7.30
C ASN A 10 -2.29 1.23 6.68
N ILE A 11 -2.02 2.54 6.64
CA ILE A 11 -0.80 3.05 6.03
C ILE A 11 0.44 2.58 6.80
N ASP A 12 0.34 2.46 8.12
CA ASP A 12 1.42 1.96 8.96
C ASP A 12 1.84 0.54 8.57
N LEU A 13 0.88 -0.33 8.18
CA LEU A 13 1.20 -1.67 7.67
C LEU A 13 2.01 -1.64 6.38
N LEU A 14 1.82 -0.62 5.53
CA LEU A 14 2.68 -0.40 4.38
C LEU A 14 4.06 0.09 4.82
N LEU A 15 4.12 1.09 5.71
CA LEU A 15 5.39 1.66 6.17
C LEU A 15 6.26 0.63 6.91
N ASP A 16 5.65 -0.32 7.62
CA ASP A 16 6.33 -1.43 8.29
C ASP A 16 7.08 -2.36 7.30
N THR A 17 6.69 -2.37 6.02
CA THR A 17 7.38 -3.15 4.98
C THR A 17 8.61 -2.46 4.42
N LEU A 18 8.79 -1.17 4.69
CA LEU A 18 9.83 -0.34 4.08
C LEU A 18 11.12 -0.31 4.91
N PRO A 19 12.28 -0.06 4.27
CA PRO A 19 13.53 0.17 4.99
C PRO A 19 13.37 1.33 5.98
N LEU A 20 14.07 1.24 7.12
CA LEU A 20 13.92 2.19 8.22
C LEU A 20 14.08 3.65 7.80
N HIS A 21 15.08 3.95 6.96
CA HIS A 21 15.35 5.31 6.49
C HIS A 21 14.21 5.89 5.63
N ILE A 22 13.54 5.07 4.82
CA ILE A 22 12.37 5.47 4.01
C ILE A 22 11.18 5.73 4.92
N ARG A 23 10.93 4.81 5.85
CA ARG A 23 9.86 4.92 6.83
C ARG A 23 10.00 6.20 7.65
N GLN A 24 11.15 6.42 8.28
CA GLN A 24 11.41 7.59 9.12
C GLN A 24 11.25 8.90 8.33
N SER A 25 11.74 8.96 7.09
CA SER A 25 11.56 10.15 6.25
C SER A 25 10.10 10.49 5.94
N ILE A 26 9.22 9.49 5.90
CA ILE A 26 7.78 9.69 5.75
C ILE A 26 7.13 10.07 7.09
N GLU A 27 7.55 9.44 8.19
CA GLU A 27 6.99 9.67 9.53
C GLU A 27 7.38 11.03 10.12
N ASP A 28 8.63 11.44 9.95
CA ASP A 28 9.19 12.69 10.46
C ASP A 28 9.08 13.84 9.45
N GLY A 29 8.58 13.54 8.24
CA GLY A 29 8.43 14.51 7.16
C GLY A 29 7.34 15.54 7.44
N PRO A 30 7.40 16.72 6.78
CA PRO A 30 6.40 17.76 6.95
C PRO A 30 5.07 17.48 6.23
N ASP A 31 5.00 16.39 5.47
CA ASP A 31 3.85 16.02 4.65
C ASP A 31 2.83 15.21 5.42
N ASP A 32 1.56 15.52 5.19
CA ASP A 32 0.46 14.71 5.70
C ASP A 32 0.46 13.32 5.03
N LYS A 33 0.57 12.27 5.85
CA LYS A 33 0.45 10.86 5.46
C LYS A 33 -0.88 10.59 4.75
N GLU A 34 -1.94 11.29 5.12
CA GLU A 34 -3.25 11.25 4.46
C GLU A 34 -3.24 11.88 3.07
N ASN A 35 -2.13 12.40 2.57
CA ASN A 35 -2.00 12.80 1.18
C ASN A 35 -1.04 11.92 0.38
N LEU A 36 -0.37 10.95 1.02
CA LEU A 36 0.53 10.03 0.35
C LEU A 36 -0.23 9.12 -0.62
N LEU A 37 0.26 9.06 -1.86
CA LEU A 37 -0.31 8.29 -2.97
C LEU A 37 0.56 7.08 -3.29
N GLU A 38 1.86 7.28 -3.45
CA GLU A 38 2.81 6.21 -3.72
C GLU A 38 4.23 6.54 -3.28
N ILE A 39 5.02 5.49 -3.08
CA ILE A 39 6.44 5.54 -2.78
C ILE A 39 7.16 4.78 -3.89
N VAL A 40 8.16 5.40 -4.50
CA VAL A 40 8.93 4.87 -5.61
C VAL A 40 10.36 4.60 -5.12
N MET A 41 10.82 3.38 -5.36
CA MET A 41 12.15 2.90 -4.98
C MET A 41 12.80 2.22 -6.18
N ASP A 42 13.59 2.97 -6.95
CA ASP A 42 14.28 2.46 -8.15
C ASP A 42 15.77 2.34 -7.89
N LEU A 43 16.38 1.20 -8.22
CA LEU A 43 17.80 0.93 -8.02
C LEU A 43 18.67 2.03 -8.64
N GLY A 44 19.56 2.62 -7.84
CA GLY A 44 20.46 3.70 -8.27
C GLY A 44 19.75 5.06 -8.44
N ARG A 45 18.57 5.24 -7.86
CA ARG A 45 17.85 6.52 -7.83
C ARG A 45 17.52 6.92 -6.39
N LEU A 46 17.34 8.21 -6.19
CA LEU A 46 16.83 8.71 -4.92
C LEU A 46 15.37 8.23 -4.72
N PRO A 47 15.02 7.75 -3.51
CA PRO A 47 13.65 7.35 -3.22
C PRO A 47 12.71 8.55 -3.24
N GLU A 48 11.52 8.37 -3.81
CA GLU A 48 10.53 9.42 -3.97
C GLU A 48 9.20 9.05 -3.29
N ALA A 49 8.57 10.01 -2.62
CA ALA A 49 7.18 9.93 -2.21
C ALA A 49 6.35 10.91 -3.03
N ARG A 50 5.23 10.42 -3.56
CA ARG A 50 4.24 11.23 -4.28
C ARG A 50 3.05 11.47 -3.39
N TYR A 51 2.74 12.74 -3.18
CA TYR A 51 1.58 13.21 -2.45
C TYR A 51 0.61 13.88 -3.43
N ARG A 52 -0.61 14.18 -2.96
CA ARG A 52 -1.55 15.00 -3.74
C ARG A 52 -0.93 16.38 -4.02
N GLY A 53 -0.56 16.61 -5.28
CA GLY A 53 -0.05 17.90 -5.77
C GLY A 53 1.44 18.16 -5.58
N ARG A 54 2.22 17.23 -5.00
CA ARG A 54 3.67 17.38 -4.85
C ARG A 54 4.40 16.05 -4.78
N GLU A 55 5.68 16.08 -5.10
CA GLU A 55 6.61 14.96 -4.94
C GLU A 55 7.77 15.39 -4.04
N ARG A 56 8.32 14.46 -3.28
CA ARG A 56 9.42 14.71 -2.34
C ARG A 56 10.41 13.56 -2.37
N PHE A 57 11.70 13.88 -2.50
CA PHE A 57 12.77 12.91 -2.23
C PHE A 57 12.81 12.58 -0.74
N LEU A 58 12.87 11.29 -0.43
CA LEU A 58 12.87 10.79 0.94
C LEU A 58 14.27 10.71 1.55
N SER A 59 15.32 10.75 0.73
CA SER A 59 16.70 10.58 1.16
C SER A 59 17.64 11.13 0.09
N GLU A 60 18.84 11.57 0.50
CA GLU A 60 19.94 11.94 -0.40
C GLU A 60 20.78 10.72 -0.84
N ARG A 61 20.53 9.56 -0.21
CA ARG A 61 21.10 8.27 -0.58
C ARG A 61 20.20 7.58 -1.62
N GLU A 62 20.83 7.03 -2.65
CA GLU A 62 20.19 6.18 -3.65
C GLU A 62 19.73 4.83 -3.08
N ILE A 63 18.66 4.31 -3.65
CA ILE A 63 18.16 2.96 -3.36
C ILE A 63 19.17 1.92 -3.83
N MET A 64 19.53 1.03 -2.92
CA MET A 64 20.41 -0.10 -3.19
C MET A 64 19.59 -1.38 -3.36
N GLN A 65 20.22 -2.45 -3.86
CA GLN A 65 19.52 -3.73 -4.05
C GLN A 65 19.01 -4.29 -2.72
N GLU A 66 19.75 -4.08 -1.64
CA GLU A 66 19.39 -4.52 -0.29
C GLU A 66 18.09 -3.86 0.19
N ASP A 67 17.84 -2.61 -0.19
CA ASP A 67 16.62 -1.88 0.16
C ASP A 67 15.40 -2.48 -0.56
N ILE A 68 15.57 -2.88 -1.83
CA ILE A 68 14.53 -3.57 -2.60
C ILE A 68 14.27 -4.95 -2.00
N ASP A 69 15.31 -5.72 -1.77
CA ASP A 69 15.21 -7.09 -1.24
C ASP A 69 14.58 -7.10 0.15
N TYR A 70 14.89 -6.10 0.99
CA TYR A 70 14.26 -5.88 2.30
C TYR A 70 12.73 -5.80 2.21
N VAL A 71 12.21 -5.06 1.23
CA VAL A 71 10.76 -4.91 1.03
C VAL A 71 10.17 -6.21 0.51
N ILE A 72 10.81 -6.84 -0.49
CA ILE A 72 10.35 -8.10 -1.09
C ILE A 72 10.18 -9.19 -0.02
N GLN A 73 11.15 -9.33 0.89
CA GLN A 73 11.09 -10.29 1.98
C GLN A 73 9.88 -10.10 2.92
N ARG A 74 9.37 -8.86 3.05
CA ARG A 74 8.25 -8.53 3.96
C ARG A 74 6.89 -8.61 3.30
N ILE A 75 6.78 -8.28 2.02
CA ILE A 75 5.51 -8.33 1.28
C ILE A 75 5.17 -9.75 0.79
N GLY A 76 6.17 -10.65 0.70
CA GLY A 76 6.00 -12.00 0.20
C GLY A 76 6.14 -12.10 -1.33
N ALA A 77 5.40 -13.03 -1.94
CA ALA A 77 5.51 -13.32 -3.37
C ALA A 77 4.69 -12.35 -4.24
N PHE A 78 5.25 -11.96 -5.38
CA PHE A 78 4.50 -11.30 -6.46
C PHE A 78 3.67 -12.32 -7.22
N GLY A 79 2.43 -11.97 -7.57
CA GLY A 79 1.59 -12.74 -8.47
C GLY A 79 2.02 -12.62 -9.94
N GLU A 80 1.28 -13.28 -10.83
CA GLU A 80 1.56 -13.31 -12.28
C GLU A 80 1.50 -11.93 -12.95
N ASP A 81 0.75 -10.97 -12.39
CA ASP A 81 0.68 -9.59 -12.87
C ASP A 81 1.79 -8.68 -12.31
N ASN A 82 2.83 -9.29 -11.74
CA ASN A 82 4.00 -8.64 -11.17
C ASN A 82 3.65 -7.67 -10.01
N ARG A 83 2.55 -7.95 -9.32
CA ARG A 83 2.08 -7.21 -8.14
C ARG A 83 1.95 -8.09 -6.92
N ALA A 84 2.18 -7.48 -5.77
CA ALA A 84 1.89 -8.02 -4.45
C ALA A 84 0.90 -7.08 -3.74
N GLY A 85 0.06 -7.64 -2.88
CA GLY A 85 -0.77 -6.88 -1.95
C GLY A 85 -0.31 -7.15 -0.53
N ILE A 86 -0.46 -6.16 0.36
CA ILE A 86 -0.25 -6.41 1.79
C ILE A 86 -1.54 -7.04 2.33
N PRO A 87 -1.47 -8.23 2.96
CA PRO A 87 -2.65 -8.92 3.48
C PRO A 87 -3.55 -8.00 4.32
N ARG A 88 -4.88 -8.13 4.14
CA ARG A 88 -5.91 -7.33 4.83
C ARG A 88 -5.85 -5.82 4.54
N THR A 89 -5.13 -5.41 3.50
CA THR A 89 -5.10 -4.02 3.06
C THR A 89 -5.42 -3.87 1.57
N LEU A 90 -5.54 -2.61 1.14
CA LEU A 90 -5.67 -2.25 -0.27
C LEU A 90 -4.34 -1.81 -0.88
N HIS A 91 -3.25 -1.80 -0.10
CA HIS A 91 -1.94 -1.42 -0.60
C HIS A 91 -1.47 -2.40 -1.68
N ARG A 92 -0.79 -1.84 -2.68
CA ARG A 92 -0.28 -2.62 -3.81
C ARG A 92 1.16 -2.27 -4.09
N ILE A 93 2.00 -3.27 -4.15
CA ILE A 93 3.41 -3.15 -4.53
C ILE A 93 3.55 -3.72 -5.93
N SER A 94 4.06 -2.92 -6.86
CA SER A 94 4.38 -3.37 -8.22
C SER A 94 5.91 -3.46 -8.35
N ALA A 95 6.41 -4.57 -8.86
CA ALA A 95 7.84 -4.70 -9.14
C ALA A 95 8.18 -4.14 -10.52
N ILE A 96 9.32 -3.48 -10.62
CA ILE A 96 9.96 -3.10 -11.88
C ILE A 96 11.09 -4.09 -12.11
N ARG A 97 11.10 -4.75 -13.26
CA ARG A 97 12.08 -5.80 -13.58
C ARG A 97 12.92 -5.41 -14.79
N ASN A 98 14.18 -5.80 -14.76
CA ASN A 98 15.05 -5.68 -15.93
C ASN A 98 14.77 -6.81 -16.94
N ARG A 99 15.52 -6.81 -18.06
CA ARG A 99 15.36 -7.83 -19.12
C ARG A 99 15.68 -9.27 -18.67
N SER A 100 16.46 -9.45 -17.62
CA SER A 100 16.75 -10.77 -17.04
C SER A 100 15.72 -11.20 -16.00
N GLY A 101 14.67 -10.40 -15.76
CA GLY A 101 13.62 -10.70 -14.79
C GLY A 101 13.97 -10.34 -13.34
N LYS A 102 15.15 -9.77 -13.07
CA LYS A 102 15.53 -9.31 -11.72
C LYS A 102 14.73 -8.07 -11.34
N VAL A 103 14.21 -8.03 -10.11
CA VAL A 103 13.56 -6.82 -9.57
C VAL A 103 14.61 -5.74 -9.32
N ILE A 104 14.43 -4.61 -10.00
CA ILE A 104 15.31 -3.43 -9.95
C ILE A 104 14.56 -2.17 -9.47
N GLY A 105 13.29 -2.30 -9.11
CA GLY A 105 12.55 -1.21 -8.49
C GLY A 105 11.20 -1.65 -7.96
N LEU A 106 10.60 -0.82 -7.12
CA LEU A 106 9.30 -1.04 -6.49
C LEU A 106 8.48 0.25 -6.53
N THR A 107 7.21 0.11 -6.89
CA THR A 107 6.20 1.17 -6.69
C THR A 107 5.18 0.70 -5.67
N CYS A 108 5.20 1.31 -4.49
CA CYS A 108 4.31 1.02 -3.37
C CYS A 108 3.15 2.02 -3.37
N ARG A 109 1.95 1.59 -3.77
CA ARG A 109 0.75 2.43 -3.83
C ARG A 109 -0.07 2.33 -2.56
N VAL A 110 -0.45 3.50 -2.04
CA VAL A 110 -1.31 3.62 -0.87
C VAL A 110 -2.76 3.34 -1.28
N GLY A 111 -3.26 2.16 -0.91
CA GLY A 111 -4.67 1.83 -1.11
C GLY A 111 -5.52 2.45 0.00
N ARG A 112 -6.68 3.00 -0.37
CA ARG A 112 -7.61 3.63 0.57
C ARG A 112 -9.01 3.08 0.39
N ALA A 113 -9.67 2.83 1.52
CA ALA A 113 -11.06 2.41 1.55
C ALA A 113 -11.95 3.64 1.81
N VAL A 114 -13.03 3.78 1.05
CA VAL A 114 -14.12 4.69 1.41
C VAL A 114 -15.10 3.90 2.28
N LEU A 115 -15.07 4.14 3.58
CA LEU A 115 -15.75 3.32 4.60
C LEU A 115 -17.29 3.39 4.59
N GLY A 116 -17.91 4.23 3.76
CA GLY A 116 -19.36 4.45 3.76
C GLY A 116 -20.21 3.20 3.47
N THR A 117 -19.68 2.23 2.72
CA THR A 117 -20.44 1.05 2.29
C THR A 117 -20.43 -0.11 3.31
N ILE A 118 -19.37 -0.24 4.12
CA ILE A 118 -19.24 -1.36 5.07
C ILE A 118 -20.24 -1.25 6.21
N ALA A 119 -20.50 -0.02 6.67
CA ALA A 119 -21.48 0.24 7.73
C ALA A 119 -22.87 -0.31 7.39
N ILE A 120 -23.23 -0.36 6.09
CA ILE A 120 -24.54 -0.80 5.60
C ILE A 120 -24.74 -2.31 5.74
N ILE A 121 -23.65 -3.10 5.69
CA ILE A 121 -23.73 -4.57 5.64
C ILE A 121 -23.10 -5.24 6.87
N ARG A 122 -22.69 -4.47 7.88
CA ARG A 122 -21.96 -4.97 9.05
C ARG A 122 -22.80 -5.93 9.88
N ASP A 123 -24.07 -5.60 10.08
CA ASP A 123 -25.05 -6.44 10.76
C ASP A 123 -25.26 -7.79 10.06
N LEU A 124 -25.26 -7.80 8.73
CA LEU A 124 -25.39 -9.03 7.93
C LEU A 124 -24.16 -9.94 8.07
N VAL A 125 -22.98 -9.36 8.22
CA VAL A 125 -21.72 -10.10 8.41
C VAL A 125 -21.62 -10.66 9.83
N GLU A 126 -21.97 -9.86 10.83
CA GLU A 126 -22.00 -10.27 12.24
C GLU A 126 -23.08 -11.34 12.51
N ALA A 127 -24.12 -11.40 11.68
CA ALA A 127 -25.14 -12.45 11.73
C ALA A 127 -24.64 -13.85 11.31
N GLY A 128 -23.38 -13.99 10.86
CA GLY A 128 -22.75 -15.28 10.53
C GLY A 128 -23.31 -15.98 9.30
N ARG A 129 -24.05 -15.26 8.45
CA ARG A 129 -24.64 -15.79 7.22
C ARG A 129 -23.66 -15.68 6.05
N SER A 130 -23.77 -16.58 5.08
CA SER A 130 -22.99 -16.48 3.83
C SER A 130 -23.41 -15.25 3.03
N LEU A 131 -22.44 -14.44 2.59
CA LEU A 131 -22.66 -13.21 1.81
C LEU A 131 -21.98 -13.34 0.43
N LEU A 132 -22.70 -13.00 -0.64
CA LEU A 132 -22.18 -12.94 -2.01
C LEU A 132 -22.21 -11.50 -2.54
N LEU A 133 -21.04 -10.97 -2.92
CA LEU A 133 -20.92 -9.63 -3.51
C LEU A 133 -20.90 -9.73 -5.05
N LEU A 134 -21.92 -9.17 -5.72
CA LEU A 134 -22.04 -9.14 -7.18
C LEU A 134 -21.87 -7.74 -7.75
N GLY A 135 -21.38 -7.64 -8.99
CA GLY A 135 -21.17 -6.36 -9.69
C GLY A 135 -20.13 -6.42 -10.79
N LYS A 136 -20.06 -5.39 -11.64
CA LYS A 136 -19.10 -5.28 -12.75
C LYS A 136 -17.64 -5.32 -12.26
N PRO A 137 -16.65 -5.68 -13.10
CA PRO A 137 -15.24 -5.56 -12.74
C PRO A 137 -14.90 -4.15 -12.23
N GLY A 138 -14.02 -4.05 -11.21
CA GLY A 138 -13.53 -2.75 -10.70
C GLY A 138 -14.45 -2.00 -9.72
N VAL A 139 -15.67 -2.48 -9.43
CA VAL A 139 -16.64 -1.76 -8.56
C VAL A 139 -16.37 -1.88 -7.04
N GLY A 140 -15.22 -2.40 -6.62
CA GLY A 140 -14.87 -2.48 -5.19
C GLY A 140 -15.39 -3.72 -4.43
N LYS A 141 -15.84 -4.78 -5.12
CA LYS A 141 -16.24 -6.05 -4.46
C LYS A 141 -15.14 -6.63 -3.57
N THR A 142 -13.92 -6.74 -4.11
CA THR A 142 -12.75 -7.23 -3.37
C THR A 142 -12.36 -6.28 -2.24
N THR A 143 -12.63 -4.99 -2.41
CA THR A 143 -12.40 -3.99 -1.35
C THR A 143 -13.28 -4.29 -0.15
N VAL A 144 -14.58 -4.47 -0.36
CA VAL A 144 -15.51 -4.84 0.71
C VAL A 144 -15.09 -6.17 1.34
N ALA A 145 -14.86 -7.22 0.55
CA ALA A 145 -14.47 -8.54 1.07
C ALA A 145 -13.18 -8.56 1.91
N ARG A 146 -12.26 -7.60 1.70
CA ARG A 146 -11.02 -7.49 2.49
C ARG A 146 -11.17 -6.69 3.77
N LEU A 147 -12.23 -5.91 3.88
CA LEU A 147 -12.50 -5.01 4.99
C LEU A 147 -13.62 -5.51 5.91
N LEU A 148 -14.37 -6.52 5.47
CA LEU A 148 -15.23 -7.37 6.31
C LEU A 148 -14.36 -8.31 7.16
#